data_AF-C9N0U7-F1
#
_entry.id   AF-C9N0U7-F1
#
_cell.length_a   1.000
_cell.length_b   1.000
_cell.length_c   1.000
_cell.angle_alpha   90.00
_cell.angle_beta   90.00
_cell.angle_gamma   90.00
#
_symmetry.space_group_name_H-M   'P 1'
#
loop_
_entity.id
_entity.type
_entity.pdbx_description
1 polymer ?
#
loop_
_entity_poly.entity_id
_entity_poly.type
_entity_poly.pdbx_seq_one_letter_code
_entity_poly.pdbx_strand_id
1 'polypeptide(L)'
;MKKIFLLITIIAIGLLSCGKNETASTETSVSQSSTQNAAQQSQENNGDKSADTTDFPDKSNEEYPGGMAKGMDQEFATDGNLHEEQFLNKTFGYTDTSDSFKIQKDSNGYFLTKYLDESAEAGKEMPVKEQTIRLKLVKDVFLVEEEDKDDGILAYAYDTNLKKMVFINPYNKFRIMLVAD
;
A
#
# COMPACT_ATOMS: atom_id res chain seq x y z
N MET A 1 17.43 4.28 43.90
CA MET A 1 16.64 4.86 45.02
C MET A 1 15.45 5.61 44.43
N LYS A 2 14.21 5.41 44.93
CA LYS A 2 12.99 6.22 44.67
C LYS A 2 12.56 6.36 43.18
N LYS A 3 11.26 6.41 42.83
CA LYS A 3 10.02 5.99 43.50
C LYS A 3 8.96 5.80 42.40
N ILE A 4 8.10 4.81 42.58
CA ILE A 4 6.82 4.57 41.87
C ILE A 4 5.94 5.84 41.85
N PHE A 5 5.11 6.04 40.81
CA PHE A 5 3.65 6.16 40.94
C PHE A 5 2.88 5.91 39.62
N LEU A 6 1.86 5.05 39.71
CA LEU A 6 0.84 4.80 38.67
C LEU A 6 -0.11 6.00 38.54
N LEU A 7 -0.85 6.07 37.42
CA LEU A 7 -2.32 5.94 37.52
C LEU A 7 -2.97 5.49 36.20
N ILE A 8 -3.83 4.49 36.31
CA ILE A 8 -4.69 3.95 35.26
C ILE A 8 -6.06 4.63 35.39
N THR A 9 -6.70 4.99 34.28
CA THR A 9 -8.14 5.28 34.23
C THR A 9 -8.76 4.65 33.00
N ILE A 10 -9.32 3.46 33.18
CA ILE A 10 -10.24 2.83 32.23
C ILE A 10 -11.62 3.40 32.53
N ILE A 11 -12.28 3.99 31.54
CA ILE A 11 -13.71 4.34 31.63
C ILE A 11 -14.47 3.38 30.72
N ALA A 12 -15.15 2.42 31.34
CA ALA A 12 -16.14 1.57 30.70
C ALA A 12 -17.45 1.66 31.50
N ILE A 13 -18.50 2.16 30.86
CA ILE A 13 -19.95 2.08 31.15
C ILE A 13 -20.62 2.74 29.92
N GLY A 14 -21.67 2.19 29.31
CA GLY A 14 -22.34 0.92 29.58
C GLY A 14 -23.34 0.58 28.46
N LEU A 15 -23.80 -0.67 28.46
CA LEU A 15 -24.79 -1.17 27.50
C LEU A 15 -26.20 -0.65 27.85
N LEU A 16 -26.90 -0.07 26.89
CA LEU A 16 -28.35 0.13 26.95
C LEU A 16 -29.04 -0.90 26.06
N SER A 17 -29.58 -1.93 26.71
CA SER A 17 -30.55 -2.88 26.13
C SER A 17 -31.95 -2.29 26.22
N CYS A 18 -32.75 -2.45 25.16
CA CYS A 18 -34.17 -2.85 25.23
C CYS A 18 -34.82 -2.89 23.83
N GLY A 19 -35.62 -3.91 23.55
CA GLY A 19 -36.34 -4.06 22.27
C GLY A 19 -36.86 -5.47 22.01
N LYS A 20 -37.56 -6.07 22.99
CA LYS A 20 -37.99 -7.47 22.97
C LYS A 20 -39.45 -7.62 22.52
N ASN A 21 -39.67 -8.16 21.31
CA ASN A 21 -41.00 -8.61 20.85
C ASN A 21 -40.92 -10.06 20.36
N GLU A 22 -41.36 -11.01 21.18
CA GLU A 22 -41.72 -12.37 20.75
C GLU A 22 -43.17 -12.36 20.22
N THR A 23 -43.54 -13.25 19.28
CA THR A 23 -44.72 -14.16 19.33
C THR A 23 -44.70 -15.10 18.11
N ALA A 24 -45.28 -16.29 18.26
CA ALA A 24 -44.99 -17.49 17.45
C ALA A 24 -45.91 -17.77 16.25
N SER A 25 -45.55 -18.83 15.51
CA SER A 25 -46.11 -19.33 14.24
C SER A 25 -47.39 -20.16 14.33
N THR A 26 -48.11 -20.27 13.21
CA THR A 26 -48.92 -21.44 12.75
C THR A 26 -49.25 -21.16 11.27
N GLU A 27 -48.70 -21.88 10.28
CA GLU A 27 -49.16 -23.17 9.69
C GLU A 27 -50.60 -23.13 9.12
N THR A 28 -50.95 -23.68 7.93
CA THR A 28 -50.22 -24.61 7.02
C THR A 28 -50.83 -24.62 5.58
N SER A 29 -50.21 -25.38 4.65
CA SER A 29 -50.56 -25.71 3.23
C SER A 29 -49.87 -24.84 2.16
N VAL A 30 -48.85 -25.26 1.39
CA VAL A 30 -48.41 -26.54 0.74
C VAL A 30 -48.89 -26.73 -0.71
N SER A 31 -47.98 -26.47 -1.65
CA SER A 31 -47.73 -27.27 -2.87
C SER A 31 -46.35 -26.85 -3.43
N GLN A 32 -45.24 -27.49 -3.05
CA GLN A 32 -44.64 -28.72 -3.64
C GLN A 32 -44.06 -28.59 -5.06
N SER A 33 -42.79 -28.16 -5.14
CA SER A 33 -41.67 -28.97 -5.67
C SER A 33 -40.33 -28.30 -5.31
N SER A 34 -39.53 -28.70 -4.32
CA SER A 34 -38.67 -29.90 -4.17
C SER A 34 -37.65 -30.08 -5.31
N THR A 35 -36.33 -30.30 -5.14
CA THR A 35 -35.38 -30.46 -3.99
C THR A 35 -33.94 -30.59 -4.59
N GLN A 36 -32.77 -30.40 -3.94
CA GLN A 36 -32.40 -30.08 -2.54
C GLN A 36 -30.98 -29.45 -2.42
N ASN A 37 -30.65 -29.00 -1.21
CA ASN A 37 -29.39 -28.51 -0.62
C ASN A 37 -28.06 -29.25 -0.92
N ALA A 38 -26.95 -28.49 -0.79
CA ALA A 38 -25.76 -28.91 -0.01
C ALA A 38 -25.25 -27.71 0.83
N ALA A 39 -24.60 -27.98 1.95
CA ALA A 39 -24.40 -27.01 3.03
C ALA A 39 -23.10 -26.17 2.95
N GLN A 40 -23.00 -25.19 3.85
CA GLN A 40 -21.80 -24.39 4.10
C GLN A 40 -20.53 -25.24 4.21
N GLN A 41 -19.45 -24.78 3.58
CA GLN A 41 -18.12 -24.98 4.14
C GLN A 41 -17.41 -23.62 4.17
N SER A 42 -17.07 -23.19 5.37
CA SER A 42 -16.26 -22.00 5.63
C SER A 42 -14.84 -22.18 5.08
N GLN A 43 -14.41 -21.25 4.24
CA GLN A 43 -12.99 -20.87 4.16
C GLN A 43 -12.86 -19.38 4.46
N GLU A 44 -12.83 -19.13 5.77
CA GLU A 44 -12.06 -18.03 6.34
C GLU A 44 -10.61 -18.19 5.82
N ASN A 45 -10.14 -17.21 5.05
CA ASN A 45 -8.74 -17.12 4.61
C ASN A 45 -8.41 -15.65 4.38
N ASN A 46 -7.77 -15.06 5.40
CA ASN A 46 -7.17 -13.73 5.45
C ASN A 46 -8.06 -12.59 4.93
N GLY A 47 -8.58 -11.79 5.87
CA GLY A 47 -9.17 -10.50 5.55
C GLY A 47 -8.12 -9.63 4.85
N ASP A 48 -8.32 -9.40 3.55
CA ASP A 48 -7.62 -8.38 2.80
C ASP A 48 -7.81 -7.05 3.53
N LYS A 49 -6.73 -6.54 4.13
CA LYS A 49 -6.70 -5.20 4.74
C LYS A 49 -6.60 -4.20 3.60
N SER A 50 -7.66 -4.15 2.78
CA SER A 50 -7.79 -3.29 1.62
C SER A 50 -7.51 -1.86 2.06
N ALA A 51 -6.35 -1.36 1.65
CA ALA A 51 -5.75 -0.22 2.29
C ALA A 51 -6.43 1.06 1.76
N ASP A 52 -7.28 1.68 2.58
CA ASP A 52 -8.14 2.82 2.21
C ASP A 52 -7.44 3.84 1.30
N THR A 53 -7.89 3.91 0.04
CA THR A 53 -7.29 4.73 -1.02
C THR A 53 -7.88 6.14 -1.12
N THR A 54 -8.85 6.51 -0.29
CA THR A 54 -9.66 7.74 -0.48
C THR A 54 -8.89 9.06 -0.58
N ASP A 55 -7.71 9.16 0.04
CA ASP A 55 -6.82 10.34 -0.06
C ASP A 55 -6.18 10.52 -1.46
N PHE A 56 -6.24 9.50 -2.33
CA PHE A 56 -5.64 9.52 -3.67
C PHE A 56 -6.75 9.39 -4.73
N PRO A 57 -6.86 10.33 -5.68
CA PRO A 57 -7.91 10.31 -6.67
C PRO A 57 -7.77 9.10 -7.60
N ASP A 58 -8.82 8.28 -7.69
CA ASP A 58 -8.92 7.22 -8.71
C ASP A 58 -9.07 7.85 -10.10
N LYS A 59 -7.94 8.00 -10.79
CA LYS A 59 -7.86 8.47 -12.18
C LYS A 59 -7.57 7.34 -13.16
N SER A 60 -8.00 6.11 -12.85
CA SER A 60 -7.72 4.90 -13.65
C SER A 60 -8.17 4.94 -15.13
N ASN A 61 -8.99 5.92 -15.49
CA ASN A 61 -9.50 6.18 -16.84
C ASN A 61 -8.75 7.29 -17.62
N GLU A 62 -7.90 8.09 -16.98
CA GLU A 62 -7.14 9.19 -17.60
C GLU A 62 -5.66 8.80 -17.80
N GLU A 63 -5.00 9.42 -18.78
CA GLU A 63 -3.54 9.44 -18.87
C GLU A 63 -3.09 10.57 -17.93
N TYR A 64 -2.47 10.20 -16.79
CA TYR A 64 -2.29 11.12 -15.67
C TYR A 64 -1.31 12.27 -16.02
N PRO A 65 -1.52 13.50 -15.52
CA PRO A 65 -0.56 14.60 -15.73
C PRO A 65 0.88 14.21 -15.38
N GLY A 66 1.82 14.70 -16.18
CA GLY A 66 3.23 14.33 -16.10
C GLY A 66 3.66 13.14 -16.96
N GLY A 67 2.71 12.43 -17.60
CA GLY A 67 3.03 11.33 -18.51
C GLY A 67 3.38 10.01 -17.80
N MET A 68 3.03 9.86 -16.52
CA MET A 68 3.20 8.60 -15.80
C MET A 68 2.44 7.45 -16.47
N ALA A 69 3.13 6.33 -16.63
CA ALA A 69 2.52 5.09 -17.09
C ALA A 69 1.32 4.69 -16.20
N LYS A 70 0.28 4.16 -16.85
CA LYS A 70 -0.92 3.63 -16.16
C LYS A 70 -0.60 2.47 -15.22
N GLY A 71 0.56 1.84 -15.39
CA GLY A 71 0.96 0.63 -14.69
C GLY A 71 0.53 -0.64 -15.42
N MET A 72 1.26 -1.71 -15.13
CA MET A 72 1.04 -3.03 -15.73
C MET A 72 -0.23 -3.68 -15.20
N ASP A 73 -0.79 -4.62 -15.97
CA ASP A 73 -1.95 -5.43 -15.54
C ASP A 73 -1.52 -6.55 -14.58
N GLN A 74 -0.86 -6.14 -13.49
CA GLN A 74 -0.58 -6.96 -12.33
C GLN A 74 -1.00 -6.19 -11.07
N GLU A 75 -1.72 -6.89 -10.19
CA GLU A 75 -2.16 -6.37 -8.91
C GLU A 75 -1.02 -6.36 -7.88
N PHE A 76 -0.97 -5.32 -7.06
CA PHE A 76 0.00 -5.18 -5.97
C PHE A 76 -0.42 -6.06 -4.78
N ALA A 77 0.49 -6.87 -4.27
CA ALA A 77 0.28 -7.75 -3.13
C ALA A 77 1.01 -7.25 -1.87
N THR A 78 0.29 -7.17 -0.75
CA THR A 78 0.82 -6.81 0.56
C THR A 78 0.17 -7.64 1.67
N ASP A 79 0.87 -7.81 2.80
CA ASP A 79 0.29 -8.34 4.04
C ASP A 79 -0.15 -7.23 5.03
N GLY A 80 -0.07 -5.96 4.59
CA GLY A 80 -0.36 -4.79 5.40
C GLY A 80 0.85 -4.17 6.12
N ASN A 81 2.07 -4.67 5.88
CA ASN A 81 3.32 -4.12 6.41
C ASN A 81 4.21 -3.50 5.32
N LEU A 82 5.10 -2.60 5.74
CA LEU A 82 6.07 -1.93 4.88
C LEU A 82 7.23 -2.83 4.43
N HIS A 83 7.65 -3.78 5.27
CA HIS A 83 8.83 -4.62 5.05
C HIS A 83 10.16 -3.85 4.89
N GLU A 84 10.49 -2.97 5.85
CA GLU A 84 11.74 -2.19 5.86
C GLU A 84 13.00 -3.06 5.64
N GLU A 85 13.03 -4.29 6.17
CA GLU A 85 14.16 -5.21 6.04
C GLU A 85 14.45 -5.65 4.58
N GLN A 86 13.47 -5.50 3.69
CA GLN A 86 13.60 -5.88 2.29
C GLN A 86 14.30 -4.82 1.45
N PHE A 87 14.24 -3.53 1.83
CA PHE A 87 14.76 -2.43 1.01
C PHE A 87 15.67 -1.43 1.73
N LEU A 88 15.58 -1.29 3.06
CA LEU A 88 16.20 -0.17 3.76
C LEU A 88 17.74 -0.23 3.67
N ASN A 89 18.33 0.87 3.23
CA ASN A 89 19.75 1.04 2.91
C ASN A 89 20.30 0.12 1.79
N LYS A 90 19.44 -0.53 1.01
CA LYS A 90 19.83 -1.28 -0.20
C LYS A 90 19.69 -0.40 -1.44
N THR A 91 20.61 -0.55 -2.39
CA THR A 91 20.53 0.10 -3.70
C THR A 91 19.79 -0.82 -4.68
N PHE A 92 18.93 -0.24 -5.50
CA PHE A 92 18.13 -0.91 -6.53
C PHE A 92 18.29 -0.21 -7.88
N GLY A 93 18.22 -0.96 -8.98
CA GLY A 93 18.27 -0.40 -10.33
C GLY A 93 16.90 0.06 -10.85
N TYR A 94 16.92 1.04 -11.75
CA TYR A 94 15.84 1.22 -12.72
C TYR A 94 16.08 0.25 -13.91
N THR A 95 15.05 -0.32 -14.50
CA THR A 95 15.22 -1.44 -15.46
C THR A 95 15.67 -1.02 -16.86
N ASP A 96 15.57 0.26 -17.18
CA ASP A 96 15.74 0.84 -18.52
C ASP A 96 16.83 1.93 -18.60
N THR A 97 17.38 2.37 -17.46
CA THR A 97 18.49 3.33 -17.39
C THR A 97 19.65 2.76 -16.56
N SER A 98 20.79 3.48 -16.51
CA SER A 98 21.89 3.17 -15.57
C SER A 98 21.70 3.81 -14.20
N ASP A 99 20.56 4.46 -13.97
CA ASP A 99 20.23 5.09 -12.70
C ASP A 99 19.99 4.02 -11.62
N SER A 100 20.18 4.43 -10.38
CA SER A 100 19.80 3.61 -9.23
C SER A 100 19.20 4.46 -8.11
N PHE A 101 18.59 3.81 -7.14
CA PHE A 101 18.05 4.50 -5.98
C PHE A 101 18.26 3.70 -4.70
N LYS A 102 18.17 4.38 -3.57
CA LYS A 102 18.27 3.78 -2.24
C LYS A 102 17.31 4.49 -1.30
N ILE A 103 16.49 3.71 -0.59
CA ILE A 103 15.61 4.22 0.46
C ILE A 103 16.32 4.10 1.79
N GLN A 104 16.29 5.18 2.57
CA GLN A 104 16.96 5.32 3.86
C GLN A 104 16.01 5.97 4.88
N LYS A 105 16.45 6.02 6.14
CA LYS A 105 15.66 6.53 7.27
C LYS A 105 16.57 7.30 8.23
N ASP A 106 16.16 8.51 8.62
CA ASP A 106 16.81 9.34 9.63
C ASP A 106 15.83 9.75 10.74
N SER A 107 16.21 10.72 11.57
CA SER A 107 15.34 11.24 12.64
C SER A 107 14.05 11.90 12.16
N ASN A 108 13.98 12.26 10.87
CA ASN A 108 12.86 12.97 10.25
C ASN A 108 11.98 12.03 9.41
N GLY A 109 12.25 10.72 9.42
CA GLY A 109 11.51 9.71 8.67
C GLY A 109 12.28 9.17 7.47
N TYR A 110 11.56 8.77 6.43
CA TYR A 110 12.16 8.14 5.25
C TYR A 110 12.63 9.18 4.24
N PHE A 111 13.65 8.81 3.48
CA PHE A 111 14.10 9.57 2.32
C PHE A 111 14.62 8.63 1.23
N LEU A 112 14.52 9.11 0.00
CA LEU A 112 15.03 8.47 -1.20
C LEU A 112 16.29 9.23 -1.63
N THR A 113 17.38 8.53 -1.94
CA THR A 113 18.47 9.07 -2.75
C THR A 113 18.41 8.44 -4.13
N LYS A 114 18.20 9.25 -5.17
CA LYS A 114 18.34 8.87 -6.58
C LYS A 114 19.78 9.15 -7.02
N TYR A 115 20.37 8.22 -7.75
CA TYR A 115 21.69 8.27 -8.35
C TYR A 115 21.51 8.28 -9.87
N LEU A 116 21.78 9.42 -10.49
CA LEU A 116 21.51 9.65 -11.92
C LEU A 116 22.80 9.55 -12.73
N ASP A 117 22.85 8.64 -13.71
CA ASP A 117 24.02 8.40 -14.57
C ASP A 117 23.74 8.80 -16.03
N GLU A 118 24.03 10.07 -16.33
CA GLU A 118 23.86 10.68 -17.67
C GLU A 118 24.95 10.27 -18.68
N SER A 119 25.76 9.23 -18.38
CA SER A 119 26.89 8.83 -19.23
C SER A 119 26.44 8.30 -20.61
N ALA A 120 25.28 7.64 -20.66
CA ALA A 120 24.72 7.09 -21.89
C ALA A 120 24.29 8.19 -22.87
N GLU A 121 23.57 9.20 -22.36
CA GLU A 121 23.09 10.37 -23.09
C GLU A 121 24.25 11.27 -23.54
N ALA A 122 25.27 11.41 -22.69
CA ALA A 122 26.46 12.20 -23.00
C ALA A 122 27.45 11.48 -23.95
N GLY A 123 27.28 10.17 -24.17
CA GLY A 123 28.19 9.34 -24.97
C GLY A 123 29.60 9.19 -24.38
N LYS A 124 29.76 9.42 -23.09
CA LYS A 124 31.03 9.41 -22.34
C LYS A 124 30.76 9.28 -20.84
N GLU A 125 31.74 8.83 -20.07
CA GLU A 125 31.65 8.80 -18.60
C GLU A 125 31.38 10.21 -18.03
N MET A 126 30.34 10.30 -17.20
CA MET A 126 29.88 11.50 -16.49
C MET A 126 29.84 11.23 -14.98
N PRO A 127 30.05 12.25 -14.12
CA PRO A 127 29.85 12.08 -12.68
C PRO A 127 28.38 11.80 -12.36
N VAL A 128 28.12 10.72 -11.63
CA VAL A 128 26.79 10.40 -11.09
C VAL A 128 26.29 11.54 -10.22
N LYS A 129 25.06 12.01 -10.46
CA LYS A 129 24.41 13.06 -9.67
C LYS A 129 23.54 12.44 -8.58
N GLU A 130 23.47 13.08 -7.42
CA GLU A 130 22.59 12.67 -6.32
C GLU A 130 21.42 13.64 -6.15
N GLN A 131 20.20 13.10 -6.04
CA GLN A 131 19.00 13.85 -5.65
C GLN A 131 18.37 13.18 -4.43
N THR A 132 18.12 13.93 -3.36
CA THR A 132 17.46 13.43 -2.15
C THR A 132 16.03 13.98 -2.04
N ILE A 133 15.05 13.11 -1.85
CA ILE A 133 13.61 13.42 -1.77
C ILE A 133 13.05 12.84 -0.47
N ARG A 134 12.16 13.56 0.21
CA ARG A 134 11.47 13.05 1.42
C ARG A 134 10.32 12.12 1.05
N LEU A 135 10.12 11.09 1.88
CA LEU A 135 9.12 10.05 1.67
C LEU A 135 8.15 9.99 2.85
N LYS A 136 6.85 10.10 2.57
CA LYS A 136 5.78 9.93 3.54
C LYS A 136 5.31 8.47 3.57
N LEU A 137 5.21 7.88 4.76
CA LEU A 137 4.58 6.58 4.95
C LEU A 137 3.05 6.73 4.88
N VAL A 138 2.43 5.93 4.02
CA VAL A 138 1.00 5.94 3.71
C VAL A 138 0.46 4.52 3.92
N LYS A 139 -0.55 4.40 4.80
CA LYS A 139 -1.26 3.16 5.14
C LYS A 139 -0.35 2.01 5.64
N ASP A 140 0.75 2.34 6.30
CA ASP A 140 1.75 1.39 6.81
C ASP A 140 2.46 0.54 5.73
N VAL A 141 2.26 0.82 4.43
CA VAL A 141 2.72 -0.01 3.30
C VAL A 141 3.47 0.78 2.22
N PHE A 142 3.02 1.99 1.88
CA PHE A 142 3.55 2.76 0.75
C PHE A 142 4.43 3.91 1.24
N LEU A 143 5.59 4.09 0.60
CA LEU A 143 6.41 5.29 0.75
C LEU A 143 6.19 6.19 -0.45
N VAL A 144 5.64 7.38 -0.25
CA VAL A 144 5.22 8.31 -1.32
C VAL A 144 6.13 9.53 -1.33
N GLU A 145 6.60 9.99 -2.50
CA GLU A 145 7.39 11.25 -2.58
C GLU A 145 6.57 12.44 -2.05
N GLU A 146 7.18 13.30 -1.23
CA GLU A 146 6.52 14.49 -0.67
C GLU A 146 6.59 15.73 -1.59
N GLU A 147 7.41 15.67 -2.65
CA GLU A 147 7.59 16.77 -3.60
C GLU A 147 6.67 16.59 -4.81
N ASP A 148 5.70 17.51 -4.98
CA ASP A 148 4.97 17.66 -6.24
C ASP A 148 5.95 17.99 -7.37
N LYS A 149 5.90 17.19 -8.44
CA LYS A 149 6.64 17.39 -9.69
C LYS A 149 5.66 17.53 -10.83
N ASP A 150 6.03 18.28 -11.86
CA ASP A 150 5.24 18.37 -13.10
C ASP A 150 5.02 16.98 -13.74
N ASP A 151 5.96 16.06 -13.50
CA ASP A 151 5.97 14.65 -13.92
C ASP A 151 5.09 13.74 -13.03
N GLY A 152 4.60 14.25 -11.90
CA GLY A 152 3.77 13.55 -10.91
C GLY A 152 4.55 12.87 -9.76
N ILE A 153 3.80 12.50 -8.72
CA ILE A 153 4.33 11.85 -7.51
C ILE A 153 4.40 10.32 -7.68
N LEU A 154 5.58 9.76 -7.45
CA LEU A 154 5.80 8.31 -7.37
C LEU A 154 5.62 7.76 -5.95
N ALA A 155 5.25 6.48 -5.86
CA ALA A 155 5.24 5.72 -4.63
C ALA A 155 6.09 4.43 -4.76
N TYR A 156 6.53 3.92 -3.62
CA TYR A 156 7.44 2.78 -3.49
C TYR A 156 6.87 1.80 -2.46
N ALA A 157 6.90 0.50 -2.76
CA ALA A 157 6.49 -0.55 -1.83
C ALA A 157 7.24 -1.86 -2.11
N TYR A 158 7.24 -2.77 -1.13
CA TYR A 158 7.62 -4.16 -1.33
C TYR A 158 6.39 -5.00 -1.67
N ASP A 159 6.40 -5.66 -2.82
CA ASP A 159 5.32 -6.56 -3.23
C ASP A 159 5.60 -7.98 -2.70
N THR A 160 4.66 -8.55 -1.94
CA THR A 160 4.85 -9.83 -1.24
C THR A 160 4.71 -11.06 -2.15
N ASN A 161 4.14 -10.90 -3.35
CA ASN A 161 3.99 -11.96 -4.36
C ASN A 161 5.24 -12.04 -5.26
N LEU A 162 5.67 -10.89 -5.79
CA LEU A 162 6.91 -10.74 -6.57
C LEU A 162 8.17 -10.86 -5.71
N LYS A 163 8.07 -10.54 -4.42
CA LYS A 163 9.18 -10.44 -3.45
C LYS A 163 10.25 -9.43 -3.87
N LYS A 164 9.82 -8.34 -4.52
CA LYS A 164 10.66 -7.27 -5.05
C LYS A 164 10.12 -5.90 -4.65
N MET A 165 11.00 -4.89 -4.68
CA MET A 165 10.58 -3.50 -4.67
C MET A 165 9.84 -3.16 -5.97
N VAL A 166 8.77 -2.40 -5.86
CA VAL A 166 7.96 -1.93 -6.98
C VAL A 166 7.75 -0.42 -6.90
N PHE A 167 7.75 0.20 -8.08
CA PHE A 167 7.28 1.56 -8.29
C PHE A 167 5.77 1.50 -8.49
N ILE A 168 5.05 2.40 -7.81
CA ILE A 168 3.61 2.41 -7.70
C ILE A 168 3.07 3.74 -8.23
N ASN A 169 2.00 3.70 -9.03
CA ASN A 169 1.23 4.88 -9.42
C ASN A 169 0.15 5.15 -8.34
N PRO A 170 0.35 6.13 -7.43
CA PRO A 170 -0.62 6.35 -6.35
C PRO A 170 -1.98 6.85 -6.88
N TYR A 171 -2.01 7.49 -8.05
CA TYR A 171 -3.21 8.03 -8.69
C TYR A 171 -3.97 7.02 -9.58
N ASN A 172 -3.41 5.82 -9.79
CA ASN A 172 -4.10 4.72 -10.45
C ASN A 172 -4.22 3.52 -9.51
N LYS A 173 -4.96 3.69 -8.40
CA LYS A 173 -5.26 2.63 -7.41
C LYS A 173 -4.04 1.93 -6.83
N PHE A 174 -2.89 2.60 -6.76
CA PHE A 174 -1.63 2.00 -6.34
C PHE A 174 -1.22 0.79 -7.23
N ARG A 175 -1.52 0.83 -8.53
CA ARG A 175 -1.01 -0.14 -9.51
C ARG A 175 0.51 -0.10 -9.62
N ILE A 176 1.11 -1.27 -9.82
CA ILE A 176 2.53 -1.41 -10.15
C ILE A 176 2.80 -0.72 -11.49
N MET A 177 3.73 0.23 -11.50
CA MET A 177 4.29 0.82 -12.72
C MET A 177 5.44 -0.03 -13.26
N LEU A 178 6.35 -0.40 -12.37
CA LEU A 178 7.62 -1.01 -12.70
C LEU A 178 8.09 -1.86 -11.51
N VAL A 179 8.84 -2.92 -11.80
CA VAL A 179 9.51 -3.73 -10.79
C VAL A 179 10.98 -3.30 -10.77
N ALA A 180 11.52 -2.97 -9.60
CA ALA A 180 12.93 -2.59 -9.49
C ALA A 180 13.86 -3.79 -9.73
N ASP A 181 15.07 -3.52 -10.23
CA ASP A 181 16.09 -4.57 -10.41
C ASP A 181 16.81 -4.89 -9.09
#